data_AF-A0A3R5US10-F1
#
_entry.id   AF-A0A3R5US10-F1
#
_cell.length_a   1.000
_cell.length_b   1.000
_cell.length_c   1.000
_cell.angle_alpha   90.00
_cell.angle_beta   90.00
_cell.angle_gamma   90.00
#
_symmetry.space_group_name_H-M   'P 1'
#
loop_
_entity.id
_entity.type
_entity.pdbx_description
1 polymer ?
#
loop_
_entity_poly.entity_id
_entity_poly.type
_entity_poly.pdbx_seq_one_letter_code
_entity_poly.pdbx_strand_id
1 'polypeptide(L)'
;MFGAVAGDVLGSIYEWHNVKEVNINLLNDRCFFTDDTVLTVAIAQALLTENDFGKSIRKYGKMYRHSGFGGRFKRWLDADERAPYGSFGNGSAMRVSPVAYVAKTMDEVLDLAKQTAEVTHNHPEGIKGAQAVAAAVFMAIHQKSKQEIKEFITQQFEYDLDFTLDEIRPTYHFDVTCQGSVPQGIVAFLESHYFESAIQLAISIGGDSDTIAAIAGAIAAQFYGGVPSKYHTFVERKLPIGFKEVIENFYFKFIQENKNEK
;
A
#
# COMPACT_ATOMS: atom_id res chain seq x y z
N MET A 1 3.76 6.81 -3.78
CA MET A 1 4.16 6.00 -2.62
C MET A 1 3.79 6.66 -1.30
N PHE A 2 3.92 8.00 -1.14
CA PHE A 2 3.66 8.66 0.15
C PHE A 2 2.21 8.53 0.63
N GLY A 3 1.24 8.37 -0.28
CA GLY A 3 -0.14 8.04 0.09
C GLY A 3 -0.28 6.72 0.85
N ALA A 4 0.50 5.70 0.49
CA ALA A 4 0.54 4.42 1.20
C ALA A 4 1.13 4.59 2.61
N VAL A 5 2.26 5.30 2.68
CA VAL A 5 2.93 5.64 3.95
C VAL A 5 2.02 6.43 4.89
N ALA A 6 1.27 7.39 4.34
CA ALA A 6 0.29 8.15 5.11
C ALA A 6 -0.88 7.27 5.57
N GLY A 7 -1.38 6.37 4.73
CA GLY A 7 -2.43 5.42 5.09
C GLY A 7 -2.02 4.51 6.25
N ASP A 8 -0.85 3.88 6.15
CA ASP A 8 -0.24 3.08 7.22
C ASP A 8 -0.17 3.89 8.53
N VAL A 9 0.54 5.02 8.53
CA VAL A 9 0.77 5.77 9.77
C VAL A 9 -0.54 6.22 10.42
N LEU A 10 -1.50 6.71 9.63
CA LEU A 10 -2.79 7.16 10.14
C LEU A 10 -3.71 6.00 10.57
N GLY A 11 -3.52 4.79 10.03
CA GLY A 11 -4.25 3.58 10.38
C GLY A 11 -3.64 2.74 11.52
N SER A 12 -2.34 2.91 11.79
CA SER A 12 -1.53 2.06 12.69
C SER A 12 -2.15 1.72 14.04
N ILE A 13 -2.68 2.70 14.77
CA ILE A 13 -3.25 2.44 16.11
C ILE A 13 -4.58 1.69 16.06
N TYR A 14 -5.27 1.74 14.92
CA TYR A 14 -6.61 1.17 14.75
C TYR A 14 -6.58 -0.32 14.43
N GLU A 15 -5.45 -0.86 13.96
CA GLU A 15 -5.23 -2.31 13.87
C GLU A 15 -5.44 -2.99 15.24
N TRP A 16 -4.89 -2.41 16.30
CA TRP A 16 -4.95 -2.93 17.68
C TRP A 16 -6.12 -2.37 18.50
N HIS A 17 -6.65 -1.22 18.07
CA HIS A 17 -7.80 -0.56 18.66
C HIS A 17 -8.86 -0.28 17.59
N ASN A 18 -9.37 -1.37 17.03
CA ASN A 18 -10.38 -1.37 15.98
C ASN A 18 -11.56 -0.45 16.30
N VAL A 19 -11.97 0.30 15.29
CA VAL A 19 -13.15 1.15 15.31
C VAL A 19 -14.13 0.69 14.24
N LYS A 20 -15.42 0.99 14.46
CA LYS A 20 -16.51 0.69 13.54
C LYS A 20 -17.31 1.96 13.20
N GLU A 21 -16.60 3.06 13.04
CA GLU A 21 -17.15 4.39 12.75
C GLU A 21 -16.24 5.17 11.80
N VAL A 22 -16.82 6.04 10.98
CA VAL A 22 -16.09 6.81 9.95
C VAL A 22 -15.43 8.07 10.55
N ASN A 23 -16.10 8.73 11.47
CA ASN A 23 -15.67 10.03 11.98
C ASN A 23 -14.64 9.88 13.11
N ILE A 24 -13.39 9.60 12.73
CA ILE A 24 -12.28 9.41 13.66
C ILE A 24 -11.22 10.52 13.53
N ASN A 25 -10.51 10.78 14.63
CA ASN A 25 -9.36 11.67 14.62
C ASN A 25 -8.11 10.94 14.09
N LEU A 26 -7.77 11.19 12.82
CA LEU A 26 -6.58 10.64 12.18
C LEU A 26 -5.25 11.19 12.73
N LEU A 27 -5.24 12.39 13.33
CA LEU A 27 -4.02 13.02 13.85
C LEU A 27 -3.82 12.65 15.33
N ASN A 28 -3.58 11.36 15.58
CA ASN A 28 -3.34 10.84 16.92
C ASN A 28 -1.83 10.68 17.17
N ASP A 29 -1.27 11.33 18.19
CA ASP A 29 0.17 11.29 18.45
C ASP A 29 0.75 9.88 18.69
N ARG A 30 -0.09 8.91 19.02
CA ARG A 30 0.32 7.50 19.15
C ARG A 30 0.53 6.80 17.82
N CYS A 31 0.09 7.36 16.70
CA CYS A 31 0.36 6.84 15.35
C CYS A 31 1.86 6.68 15.10
N PHE A 32 2.21 5.58 14.45
CA PHE A 32 3.57 5.19 14.09
C PHE A 32 3.54 4.49 12.72
N PHE A 33 4.69 4.33 12.07
CA PHE A 33 4.77 3.55 10.81
C PHE A 33 4.91 2.06 11.13
N THR A 34 4.28 1.20 10.32
CA THR A 34 4.36 -0.26 10.46
C THR A 34 5.23 -0.88 9.36
N ASP A 35 5.14 -2.20 9.17
CA ASP A 35 5.86 -2.89 8.11
C ASP A 35 5.43 -2.48 6.70
N ASP A 36 4.22 -1.96 6.52
CA ASP A 36 3.71 -1.38 5.27
C ASP A 36 4.65 -0.30 4.74
N THR A 37 4.96 0.71 5.58
CA THR A 37 5.91 1.77 5.23
C THR A 37 7.32 1.21 5.04
N VAL A 38 7.79 0.34 5.95
CA VAL A 38 9.14 -0.23 5.86
C VAL A 38 9.34 -0.91 4.51
N LEU A 39 8.38 -1.71 4.08
CA LEU A 39 8.46 -2.46 2.84
C LEU A 39 8.16 -1.61 1.61
N THR A 40 7.29 -0.61 1.72
CA THR A 40 7.10 0.40 0.66
C THR A 40 8.40 1.13 0.36
N VAL A 41 9.13 1.56 1.41
CA VAL A 41 10.45 2.20 1.27
C VAL A 41 11.47 1.21 0.71
N ALA A 42 11.43 -0.07 1.11
CA ALA A 42 12.30 -1.09 0.55
C ALA A 42 12.10 -1.30 -0.96
N ILE A 43 10.85 -1.31 -1.43
CA ILE A 43 10.54 -1.38 -2.87
C ILE A 43 11.06 -0.14 -3.60
N ALA A 44 10.80 1.06 -3.07
CA ALA A 44 11.32 2.30 -3.64
C ALA A 44 12.85 2.31 -3.74
N GLN A 45 13.55 1.85 -2.70
CA GLN A 45 15.01 1.73 -2.70
C GLN A 45 15.54 0.73 -3.74
N ALA A 46 14.84 -0.39 -3.95
CA ALA A 46 15.21 -1.35 -4.99
C ALA A 46 15.08 -0.71 -6.38
N LEU A 47 13.98 -0.01 -6.64
CA LEU A 47 13.70 0.70 -7.90
C LEU A 47 14.69 1.85 -8.17
N LEU A 48 15.22 2.49 -7.13
CA LEU A 48 16.25 3.51 -7.26
C LEU A 48 17.61 2.94 -7.71
N THR A 49 17.89 1.66 -7.43
CA THR A 49 19.22 1.06 -7.53
C THR A 49 19.26 -0.08 -8.57
N GLU A 50 19.43 -1.33 -8.14
CA GLU A 50 19.69 -2.50 -9.00
C GLU A 50 18.45 -3.39 -9.22
N ASN A 51 17.25 -2.96 -8.79
CA ASN A 51 16.02 -3.75 -8.85
C ASN A 51 16.06 -5.13 -8.13
N ASP A 52 17.02 -5.38 -7.23
CA ASP A 52 17.00 -6.58 -6.37
C ASP A 52 16.03 -6.36 -5.18
N PHE A 53 14.74 -6.62 -5.42
CA PHE A 53 13.68 -6.51 -4.42
C PHE A 53 13.94 -7.38 -3.20
N GLY A 54 14.44 -8.61 -3.38
CA GLY A 54 14.71 -9.53 -2.28
C GLY A 54 15.79 -9.05 -1.33
N LYS A 55 16.90 -8.52 -1.87
CA LYS A 55 17.97 -7.90 -1.09
C LYS A 55 17.47 -6.67 -0.33
N SER A 56 16.71 -5.80 -0.99
CA SER A 56 16.18 -4.59 -0.35
C SER A 56 15.18 -4.92 0.76
N ILE A 57 14.18 -5.76 0.49
CA ILE A 57 13.19 -6.23 1.48
C ILE A 57 13.88 -6.85 2.71
N ARG A 58 14.91 -7.70 2.51
CA ARG A 58 15.67 -8.26 3.64
C ARG A 58 16.43 -7.20 4.42
N LYS A 59 17.10 -6.27 3.74
CA LYS A 59 17.88 -5.20 4.38
C LYS A 59 16.99 -4.37 5.30
N TYR A 60 15.88 -3.86 4.78
CA TYR A 60 14.95 -3.02 5.55
C TYR A 60 14.19 -3.84 6.60
N GLY A 61 13.74 -5.05 6.27
CA GLY A 61 13.06 -5.93 7.22
C GLY A 61 13.94 -6.32 8.42
N LYS A 62 15.25 -6.52 8.22
CA LYS A 62 16.19 -6.74 9.33
C LYS A 62 16.47 -5.48 10.14
N MET A 63 16.58 -4.32 9.48
CA MET A 63 16.83 -3.04 10.15
C MET A 63 15.65 -2.60 11.02
N TYR A 64 14.42 -2.86 10.59
CA TYR A 64 13.17 -2.47 11.25
C TYR A 64 12.35 -3.68 11.71
N ARG A 65 13.02 -4.67 12.29
CA ARG A 65 12.47 -5.99 12.60
C ARG A 65 11.22 -6.00 13.51
N HIS A 66 11.03 -4.94 14.28
CA HIS A 66 9.95 -4.81 15.26
C HIS A 66 8.77 -3.95 14.77
N SER A 67 8.66 -3.70 13.45
CA SER A 67 7.63 -2.83 12.87
C SER A 67 6.26 -3.46 12.60
N GLY A 68 6.02 -4.72 12.96
CA GLY A 68 4.69 -5.35 12.80
C GLY A 68 4.69 -6.70 12.07
N PHE A 69 5.76 -7.04 11.34
CA PHE A 69 5.81 -8.21 10.45
C PHE A 69 5.13 -9.50 10.95
N GLY A 70 4.32 -10.10 10.09
CA GLY A 70 3.74 -11.42 10.30
C GLY A 70 4.78 -12.54 10.52
N GLY A 71 4.41 -13.57 11.28
CA GLY A 71 5.34 -14.63 11.70
C GLY A 71 6.01 -15.42 10.57
N ARG A 72 5.32 -15.61 9.44
CA ARG A 72 5.92 -16.25 8.25
C ARG A 72 7.00 -15.37 7.61
N PHE A 73 6.76 -14.07 7.52
CA PHE A 73 7.73 -13.12 6.99
C PHE A 73 8.97 -13.01 7.88
N LYS A 74 8.79 -12.96 9.21
CA LYS A 74 9.91 -13.01 10.18
C LYS A 74 10.80 -14.24 9.97
N ARG A 75 10.21 -15.42 9.78
CA ARG A 75 10.97 -16.65 9.44
C ARG A 75 11.72 -16.51 8.12
N TRP A 76 11.12 -15.91 7.11
CA TRP A 76 11.78 -15.65 5.82
C TRP A 76 12.96 -14.67 5.93
N LEU A 77 12.90 -13.69 6.84
CA LEU A 77 14.04 -12.79 7.11
C LEU A 77 15.24 -13.53 7.72
N ASP A 78 14.97 -14.56 8.53
CA ASP A 78 15.99 -15.35 9.23
C ASP A 78 16.58 -16.48 8.41
N ALA A 79 15.86 -16.96 7.40
CA ALA A 79 16.34 -18.02 6.53
C ALA A 79 17.60 -17.57 5.76
N ASP A 80 18.56 -18.49 5.64
CA ASP A 80 19.75 -18.29 4.81
C ASP A 80 19.34 -18.14 3.33
N GLU A 81 18.48 -19.04 2.87
CA GLU A 81 17.94 -19.02 1.50
C GLU A 81 16.83 -17.98 1.33
N ARG A 82 16.77 -17.34 0.16
CA ARG A 82 15.76 -16.31 -0.20
C ARG A 82 14.48 -16.91 -0.80
N ALA A 83 14.25 -18.21 -0.69
CA ALA A 83 13.09 -18.86 -1.29
C ALA A 83 11.77 -18.29 -0.72
N PRO A 84 10.78 -17.97 -1.56
CA PRO A 84 9.47 -17.52 -1.10
C PRO A 84 8.69 -18.65 -0.41
N TYR A 85 7.66 -18.29 0.37
CA TYR A 85 6.97 -19.22 1.26
C TYR A 85 5.47 -19.42 0.92
N GLY A 86 5.06 -19.19 -0.33
CA GLY A 86 3.72 -19.53 -0.81
C GLY A 86 2.59 -18.71 -0.19
N SER A 87 2.85 -17.47 0.23
CA SER A 87 1.86 -16.64 0.92
C SER A 87 0.88 -15.97 -0.04
N PHE A 88 -0.40 -16.01 0.32
CA PHE A 88 -1.50 -15.24 -0.28
C PHE A 88 -1.89 -14.00 0.56
N GLY A 89 -1.06 -13.66 1.54
CA GLY A 89 -1.27 -12.49 2.41
C GLY A 89 -1.11 -11.15 1.68
N ASN A 90 -1.74 -10.12 2.22
CA ASN A 90 -1.77 -8.75 1.71
C ASN A 90 -0.42 -8.00 1.81
N GLY A 91 0.57 -8.58 2.47
CA GLY A 91 1.93 -8.02 2.58
C GLY A 91 2.67 -7.81 1.25
N SER A 92 2.19 -8.43 0.16
CA SER A 92 2.62 -8.10 -1.20
C SER A 92 1.96 -6.82 -1.74
N ALA A 93 0.67 -6.63 -1.47
CA ALA A 93 -0.14 -5.53 -1.96
C ALA A 93 0.16 -4.21 -1.24
N MET A 94 0.39 -4.26 0.08
CA MET A 94 0.62 -3.06 0.88
C MET A 94 1.87 -2.25 0.47
N ARG A 95 2.87 -2.93 -0.08
CA ARG A 95 4.19 -2.34 -0.40
C ARG A 95 4.41 -1.97 -1.86
N VAL A 96 3.46 -2.32 -2.75
CA VAL A 96 3.68 -2.34 -4.20
C VAL A 96 3.60 -0.95 -4.86
N SER A 97 3.00 0.03 -4.19
CA SER A 97 2.67 1.34 -4.77
C SER A 97 3.81 2.08 -5.50
N PRO A 98 5.11 1.95 -5.14
CA PRO A 98 6.18 2.61 -5.90
C PRO A 98 6.30 2.12 -7.36
N VAL A 99 5.92 0.88 -7.67
CA VAL A 99 6.01 0.32 -9.03
C VAL A 99 5.25 1.18 -10.05
N ALA A 100 4.08 1.69 -9.68
CA ALA A 100 3.21 2.48 -10.55
C ALA A 100 3.82 3.81 -11.03
N TYR A 101 4.89 4.29 -10.40
CA TYR A 101 5.58 5.52 -10.80
C TYR A 101 6.72 5.28 -11.79
N VAL A 102 7.23 4.05 -11.84
CA VAL A 102 8.38 3.67 -12.67
C VAL A 102 7.91 3.09 -13.99
N ALA A 103 6.84 2.28 -13.94
CA ALA A 103 6.27 1.65 -15.11
C ALA A 103 5.68 2.66 -16.09
N LYS A 104 5.83 2.40 -17.39
CA LYS A 104 5.29 3.22 -18.49
C LYS A 104 4.02 2.64 -19.09
N THR A 105 3.79 1.34 -18.94
CA THR A 105 2.63 0.63 -19.48
C THR A 105 1.98 -0.23 -18.40
N MET A 106 0.71 -0.61 -18.62
CA MET A 106 0.03 -1.53 -17.71
C MET A 106 0.76 -2.87 -17.62
N ASP A 107 1.24 -3.42 -18.73
CA ASP A 107 1.99 -4.68 -18.72
C ASP A 107 3.25 -4.60 -17.84
N GLU A 108 3.98 -3.47 -17.91
CA GLU A 108 5.14 -3.23 -17.06
C GLU A 108 4.76 -3.10 -15.58
N VAL A 109 3.62 -2.46 -15.27
CA VAL A 109 3.07 -2.42 -13.90
C VAL A 109 2.82 -3.83 -13.38
N LEU A 110 2.15 -4.67 -14.18
CA LEU A 110 1.79 -6.03 -13.79
C LEU A 110 3.02 -6.92 -13.59
N ASP A 111 4.01 -6.79 -14.47
CA ASP A 111 5.25 -7.56 -14.39
C ASP A 111 6.10 -7.15 -13.18
N LEU A 112 6.35 -5.85 -13.00
CA LEU A 112 7.09 -5.35 -11.84
C LEU A 112 6.38 -5.67 -10.53
N ALA A 113 5.06 -5.50 -10.45
CA ALA A 113 4.28 -5.84 -9.26
C ALA A 113 4.43 -7.33 -8.90
N LYS A 114 4.35 -8.22 -9.90
CA LYS A 114 4.62 -9.65 -9.74
C LYS A 114 6.04 -9.91 -9.20
N GLN A 115 7.06 -9.28 -9.79
CA GLN A 115 8.44 -9.42 -9.31
C GLN A 115 8.60 -8.98 -7.85
N THR A 116 7.92 -7.91 -7.41
CA THR A 116 7.95 -7.52 -5.99
C THR A 116 7.24 -8.52 -5.07
N ALA A 117 6.19 -9.17 -5.55
CA ALA A 117 5.39 -10.10 -4.77
C ALA A 117 6.08 -11.45 -4.62
N GLU A 118 6.59 -12.04 -5.72
CA GLU A 118 7.14 -13.40 -5.78
C GLU A 118 8.33 -13.64 -4.88
N VAL A 119 9.01 -12.59 -4.41
CA VAL A 119 10.07 -12.67 -3.40
C VAL A 119 9.60 -13.32 -2.10
N THR A 120 8.34 -13.10 -1.71
CA THR A 120 7.78 -13.63 -0.45
C THR A 120 6.38 -14.26 -0.58
N HIS A 121 5.58 -13.77 -1.53
CA HIS A 121 4.18 -14.12 -1.78
C HIS A 121 4.00 -14.71 -3.17
N ASN A 122 4.69 -15.81 -3.49
CA ASN A 122 4.60 -16.48 -4.79
C ASN A 122 3.32 -17.31 -5.00
N HIS A 123 2.30 -17.14 -4.14
CA HIS A 123 0.97 -17.69 -4.39
C HIS A 123 0.24 -16.80 -5.41
N PRO A 124 -0.57 -17.37 -6.35
CA PRO A 124 -1.31 -16.58 -7.34
C PRO A 124 -2.10 -15.40 -6.74
N GLU A 125 -2.82 -15.62 -5.65
CA GLU A 125 -3.57 -14.56 -4.93
C GLU A 125 -2.67 -13.46 -4.32
N GLY A 126 -1.47 -13.82 -3.86
CA GLY A 126 -0.49 -12.85 -3.36
C GLY A 126 0.03 -11.93 -4.48
N ILE A 127 0.31 -12.52 -5.65
CA ILE A 127 0.70 -11.79 -6.86
C ILE A 127 -0.47 -10.93 -7.36
N LYS A 128 -1.67 -11.50 -7.43
CA LYS A 128 -2.90 -10.85 -7.89
C LYS A 128 -3.21 -9.60 -7.07
N GLY A 129 -3.12 -9.68 -5.75
CA GLY A 129 -3.32 -8.51 -4.87
C GLY A 129 -2.32 -7.38 -5.14
N ALA A 130 -1.04 -7.71 -5.30
CA ALA A 130 -0.02 -6.71 -5.63
C ALA A 130 -0.26 -6.06 -6.99
N GLN A 131 -0.60 -6.87 -8.00
CA GLN A 131 -0.91 -6.37 -9.34
C GLN A 131 -2.15 -5.46 -9.34
N ALA A 132 -3.21 -5.83 -8.63
CA ALA A 132 -4.43 -5.03 -8.54
C ALA A 132 -4.19 -3.66 -7.90
N VAL A 133 -3.47 -3.61 -6.77
CA VAL A 133 -3.15 -2.34 -6.12
C VAL A 133 -2.23 -1.48 -7.00
N ALA A 134 -1.20 -2.07 -7.61
CA ALA A 134 -0.29 -1.34 -8.50
C ALA A 134 -1.03 -0.77 -9.72
N ALA A 135 -1.93 -1.56 -10.33
CA ALA A 135 -2.74 -1.13 -11.46
C ALA A 135 -3.69 0.01 -11.08
N ALA A 136 -4.38 -0.08 -9.93
CA ALA A 136 -5.26 0.98 -9.46
C ALA A 136 -4.50 2.30 -9.22
N VAL A 137 -3.30 2.23 -8.63
CA VAL A 137 -2.44 3.41 -8.44
C VAL A 137 -1.98 3.97 -9.80
N PHE A 138 -1.56 3.12 -10.73
CA PHE A 138 -1.13 3.54 -12.07
C PHE A 138 -2.27 4.23 -12.84
N MET A 139 -3.47 3.67 -12.79
CA MET A 139 -4.66 4.27 -13.40
C MET A 139 -5.01 5.62 -12.75
N ALA A 140 -4.89 5.75 -11.44
CA ALA A 140 -5.07 7.02 -10.74
C ALA A 140 -4.04 8.08 -11.16
N ILE A 141 -2.76 7.70 -11.34
CA ILE A 141 -1.71 8.58 -11.89
C ILE A 141 -2.08 9.06 -13.31
N HIS A 142 -2.69 8.19 -14.11
CA HIS A 142 -3.13 8.48 -15.47
C HIS A 142 -4.54 9.07 -15.55
N GLN A 143 -5.05 9.61 -14.44
CA GLN A 143 -6.33 10.34 -14.36
C GLN A 143 -7.54 9.54 -14.86
N LYS A 144 -7.50 8.21 -14.69
CA LYS A 144 -8.66 7.36 -14.94
C LYS A 144 -9.73 7.62 -13.90
N SER A 145 -10.99 7.61 -14.35
CA SER A 145 -12.14 7.75 -13.46
C SER A 145 -12.24 6.56 -12.49
N LYS A 146 -12.94 6.76 -11.38
CA LYS A 146 -13.23 5.67 -10.43
C LYS A 146 -13.96 4.50 -11.08
N GLN A 147 -14.86 4.79 -12.03
CA GLN A 147 -15.60 3.77 -12.76
C GLN A 147 -14.67 2.94 -13.65
N GLU A 148 -13.76 3.57 -14.40
CA GLU A 148 -12.76 2.86 -15.21
C GLU A 148 -11.85 2.00 -14.33
N ILE A 149 -11.42 2.50 -13.15
CA ILE A 149 -10.62 1.73 -12.19
C ILE A 149 -11.40 0.52 -11.69
N LYS A 150 -12.66 0.71 -11.25
CA LYS A 150 -13.52 -0.38 -10.77
C LYS A 150 -13.69 -1.46 -11.83
N GLU A 151 -14.08 -1.07 -13.04
CA GLU A 151 -14.29 -1.99 -14.17
C GLU A 151 -13.03 -2.78 -14.50
N PHE A 152 -11.88 -2.10 -14.59
CA PHE A 152 -10.61 -2.78 -14.88
C PHE A 152 -10.25 -3.79 -13.78
N ILE A 153 -10.36 -3.40 -12.50
CA ILE A 153 -9.99 -4.29 -11.40
C ILE A 153 -10.92 -5.51 -11.33
N THR A 154 -12.23 -5.30 -11.48
CA THR A 154 -13.21 -6.40 -11.48
C THR A 154 -13.01 -7.34 -12.67
N GLN A 155 -12.75 -6.83 -13.87
CA GLN A 155 -12.56 -7.66 -15.06
C GLN A 155 -11.21 -8.39 -15.08
N GLN A 156 -10.13 -7.72 -14.70
CA GLN A 156 -8.77 -8.25 -14.83
C GLN A 156 -8.38 -9.18 -13.67
N PHE A 157 -8.89 -8.92 -12.46
CA PHE A 157 -8.47 -9.64 -11.26
C PHE A 157 -9.61 -10.39 -10.56
N GLU A 158 -10.83 -10.30 -11.10
CA GLU A 158 -12.03 -10.96 -10.55
C GLU A 158 -12.30 -10.58 -9.08
N TYR A 159 -11.88 -9.38 -8.67
CA TYR A 159 -12.25 -8.84 -7.37
C TYR A 159 -13.67 -8.27 -7.41
N ASP A 160 -14.50 -8.74 -6.50
CA ASP A 160 -15.80 -8.14 -6.22
C ASP A 160 -15.61 -6.78 -5.55
N LEU A 161 -16.12 -5.73 -6.20
CA LEU A 161 -16.10 -4.34 -5.73
C LEU A 161 -17.54 -3.78 -5.67
N ASP A 162 -18.55 -4.65 -5.77
CA ASP A 162 -19.98 -4.32 -5.73
C ASP A 162 -20.56 -4.53 -4.31
N PHE A 163 -19.87 -3.96 -3.33
CA PHE A 163 -20.33 -3.83 -1.95
C PHE A 163 -20.02 -2.43 -1.45
N THR A 164 -20.69 -2.03 -0.37
CA THR A 164 -20.35 -0.81 0.36
C THR A 164 -19.63 -1.12 1.67
N LEU A 165 -18.76 -0.21 2.10
CA LEU A 165 -18.12 -0.32 3.41
C LEU A 165 -19.15 -0.26 4.54
N ASP A 166 -20.24 0.47 4.36
CA ASP A 166 -21.37 0.49 5.31
C ASP A 166 -21.98 -0.91 5.51
N GLU A 167 -22.19 -1.67 4.43
CA GLU A 167 -22.74 -3.03 4.48
C GLU A 167 -21.82 -4.00 5.23
N ILE A 168 -20.51 -3.94 4.99
CA ILE A 168 -19.57 -4.89 5.62
C ILE A 168 -19.10 -4.44 7.01
N ARG A 169 -19.22 -3.16 7.37
CA ARG A 169 -18.69 -2.61 8.63
C ARG A 169 -19.09 -3.42 9.86
N PRO A 170 -20.36 -3.84 10.05
CA PRO A 170 -20.76 -4.57 11.25
C PRO A 170 -20.11 -5.96 11.38
N THR A 171 -19.77 -6.61 10.26
CA THR A 171 -19.38 -8.03 10.20
C THR A 171 -17.95 -8.26 9.70
N TYR A 172 -17.28 -7.25 9.17
CA TYR A 172 -15.89 -7.38 8.74
C TYR A 172 -14.98 -7.68 9.94
N HIS A 173 -14.05 -8.61 9.76
CA HIS A 173 -13.11 -9.05 10.78
C HIS A 173 -11.68 -8.96 10.26
N PHE A 174 -10.72 -9.08 11.17
CA PHE A 174 -9.30 -9.03 10.85
C PHE A 174 -8.92 -10.10 9.83
N ASP A 175 -8.55 -9.68 8.63
CA ASP A 175 -8.16 -10.55 7.52
C ASP A 175 -6.91 -10.00 6.83
N VAL A 176 -5.85 -10.82 6.86
CA VAL A 176 -4.52 -10.48 6.32
C VAL A 176 -4.30 -11.06 4.93
N THR A 177 -5.35 -11.59 4.28
CA THR A 177 -5.29 -12.13 2.92
C THR A 177 -5.49 -11.02 1.89
N CYS A 178 -4.93 -11.19 0.69
CA CYS A 178 -5.19 -10.25 -0.40
C CYS A 178 -6.70 -10.13 -0.68
N GLN A 179 -7.43 -11.25 -0.68
CA GLN A 179 -8.86 -11.27 -0.98
C GLN A 179 -9.71 -10.60 0.11
N GLY A 180 -9.24 -10.68 1.35
CA GLY A 180 -9.91 -10.10 2.50
C GLY A 180 -9.59 -8.63 2.75
N SER A 181 -8.54 -8.05 2.13
CA SER A 181 -8.16 -6.65 2.40
C SER A 181 -7.99 -5.75 1.15
N VAL A 182 -7.60 -6.31 -0.01
CA VAL A 182 -7.38 -5.52 -1.24
C VAL A 182 -8.68 -4.93 -1.78
N PRO A 183 -9.77 -5.71 -1.95
CA PRO A 183 -11.06 -5.14 -2.35
C PRO A 183 -11.53 -4.03 -1.41
N GLN A 184 -11.36 -4.20 -0.10
CA GLN A 184 -11.81 -3.26 0.92
C GLN A 184 -11.04 -1.94 0.83
N GLY A 185 -9.72 -1.99 0.64
CA GLY A 185 -8.90 -0.79 0.43
C GLY A 185 -9.25 -0.06 -0.87
N ILE A 186 -9.54 -0.81 -1.94
CA ILE A 186 -9.98 -0.24 -3.23
C ILE A 186 -11.37 0.39 -3.10
N VAL A 187 -12.33 -0.30 -2.47
CA VAL A 187 -13.69 0.23 -2.25
C VAL A 187 -13.68 1.45 -1.34
N ALA A 188 -12.82 1.50 -0.32
CA ALA A 188 -12.61 2.71 0.48
C ALA A 188 -12.20 3.92 -0.37
N PHE A 189 -11.32 3.70 -1.34
CA PHE A 189 -11.02 4.72 -2.33
C PHE A 189 -12.23 5.03 -3.22
N LEU A 190 -12.93 4.02 -3.75
CA LEU A 190 -14.06 4.22 -4.66
C LEU A 190 -15.21 5.02 -4.03
N GLU A 191 -15.51 4.81 -2.74
CA GLU A 191 -16.54 5.54 -2.00
C GLU A 191 -16.10 6.92 -1.51
N SER A 192 -14.79 7.18 -1.40
CA SER A 192 -14.29 8.46 -0.88
C SER A 192 -14.62 9.68 -1.75
N HIS A 193 -14.46 10.89 -1.22
CA HIS A 193 -14.56 12.14 -2.00
C HIS A 193 -13.28 12.99 -1.96
N TYR A 194 -12.38 12.67 -1.04
CA TYR A 194 -11.09 13.31 -0.83
C TYR A 194 -10.19 12.38 -0.01
N PHE A 195 -8.88 12.67 0.06
CA PHE A 195 -7.90 11.81 0.71
C PHE A 195 -8.28 11.38 2.14
N GLU A 196 -8.65 12.34 3.01
CA GLU A 196 -9.03 12.06 4.40
C GLU A 196 -10.23 11.11 4.49
N SER A 197 -11.27 11.29 3.66
CA SER A 197 -12.42 10.38 3.65
C SER A 197 -12.03 8.95 3.23
N ALA A 198 -11.06 8.76 2.32
CA ALA A 198 -10.60 7.43 1.93
C ALA A 198 -9.94 6.69 3.09
N ILE A 199 -9.11 7.40 3.87
CA ILE A 199 -8.45 6.84 5.05
C ILE A 199 -9.47 6.54 6.16
N GLN A 200 -10.39 7.46 6.44
CA GLN A 200 -11.46 7.25 7.41
C GLN A 200 -12.34 6.06 7.06
N LEU A 201 -12.75 5.94 5.80
CA LEU A 201 -13.55 4.82 5.31
C LEU A 201 -12.81 3.48 5.47
N ALA A 202 -11.54 3.42 5.04
CA ALA A 202 -10.70 2.24 5.18
C ALA A 202 -10.55 1.77 6.64
N ILE A 203 -10.32 2.70 7.57
CA ILE A 203 -10.20 2.38 8.99
C ILE A 203 -11.58 2.02 9.61
N SER A 204 -12.67 2.62 9.10
CA SER A 204 -14.00 2.47 9.70
C SER A 204 -14.55 1.05 9.71
N ILE A 205 -14.02 0.16 8.88
CA ILE A 205 -14.41 -1.25 8.86
C ILE A 205 -13.61 -2.09 9.85
N GLY A 206 -12.58 -1.55 10.50
CA GLY A 206 -11.70 -2.32 11.38
C GLY A 206 -10.82 -3.32 10.62
N GLY A 207 -10.48 -4.42 11.28
CA GLY A 207 -9.52 -5.42 10.84
C GLY A 207 -8.10 -4.87 10.74
N ASP A 208 -7.44 -5.22 9.65
CA ASP A 208 -6.07 -4.84 9.28
C ASP A 208 -6.03 -3.38 8.78
N SER A 209 -6.36 -2.45 9.68
CA SER A 209 -6.74 -1.08 9.34
C SER A 209 -5.61 -0.26 8.74
N ASP A 210 -4.36 -0.47 9.16
CA ASP A 210 -3.17 0.16 8.57
C ASP A 210 -2.95 -0.33 7.14
N THR A 211 -3.03 -1.64 6.88
CA THR A 211 -2.88 -2.18 5.52
C THR A 211 -3.98 -1.69 4.57
N ILE A 212 -5.24 -1.75 5.01
CA ILE A 212 -6.39 -1.31 4.19
C ILE A 212 -6.28 0.20 3.91
N ALA A 213 -5.89 1.00 4.91
CA ALA A 213 -5.66 2.43 4.75
C ALA A 213 -4.44 2.74 3.87
N ALA A 214 -3.37 1.94 3.92
CA ALA A 214 -2.21 2.08 3.05
C ALA A 214 -2.60 1.84 1.59
N ILE A 215 -3.39 0.82 1.30
CA ILE A 215 -3.92 0.54 -0.05
C ILE A 215 -4.81 1.70 -0.53
N ALA A 216 -5.80 2.10 0.27
CA ALA A 216 -6.71 3.20 -0.06
C ALA A 216 -5.95 4.52 -0.28
N GLY A 217 -5.01 4.82 0.62
CA GLY A 217 -4.18 6.02 0.58
C GLY A 217 -3.25 6.07 -0.62
N ALA A 218 -2.70 4.92 -1.04
CA ALA A 218 -1.86 4.82 -2.24
C ALA A 218 -2.60 5.32 -3.49
N ILE A 219 -3.86 4.90 -3.65
CA ILE A 219 -4.71 5.25 -4.80
C ILE A 219 -5.23 6.69 -4.64
N ALA A 220 -5.82 6.99 -3.47
CA ALA A 220 -6.46 8.28 -3.18
C ALA A 220 -5.49 9.46 -3.29
N ALA A 221 -4.25 9.32 -2.83
CA ALA A 221 -3.27 10.39 -2.95
C ALA A 221 -2.95 10.74 -4.41
N GLN A 222 -3.00 9.79 -5.34
CA GLN A 222 -2.76 10.09 -6.75
C GLN A 222 -3.98 10.68 -7.42
N PHE A 223 -5.15 10.14 -7.09
CA PHE A 223 -6.41 10.59 -7.63
C PHE A 223 -6.80 12.01 -7.18
N TYR A 224 -6.56 12.36 -5.91
CA TYR A 224 -6.95 13.66 -5.33
C TYR A 224 -5.83 14.72 -5.33
N GLY A 225 -4.74 14.51 -6.08
CA GLY A 225 -3.68 15.50 -6.23
C GLY A 225 -2.69 15.62 -5.05
N GLY A 226 -2.63 14.59 -4.19
CA GLY A 226 -1.63 14.46 -3.13
C GLY A 226 -2.21 14.18 -1.76
N VAL A 227 -1.31 14.04 -0.79
CA VAL A 227 -1.67 13.99 0.64
C VAL A 227 -1.79 15.43 1.16
N PRO A 228 -2.92 15.84 1.76
CA PRO A 228 -3.06 17.20 2.30
C PRO A 228 -1.97 17.56 3.32
N SER A 229 -1.50 18.80 3.30
CA SER A 229 -0.30 19.24 4.05
C SER A 229 -0.34 18.95 5.56
N LYS A 230 -1.53 19.01 6.18
CA LYS A 230 -1.69 18.64 7.60
C LYS A 230 -1.29 17.18 7.88
N TYR A 231 -1.71 16.26 7.01
CA TYR A 231 -1.37 14.84 7.12
C TYR A 231 0.06 14.59 6.71
N HIS A 232 0.53 15.24 5.64
CA HIS A 232 1.91 15.11 5.19
C HIS A 232 2.89 15.48 6.30
N THR A 233 2.72 16.66 6.89
CA THR A 233 3.60 17.16 7.97
C THR A 233 3.56 16.25 9.19
N PHE A 234 2.38 15.75 9.55
CA PHE A 234 2.21 14.84 10.67
C PHE A 234 2.94 13.51 10.43
N VAL A 235 2.67 12.86 9.30
CA VAL A 235 3.26 11.58 8.91
C VAL A 235 4.77 11.69 8.79
N GLU A 236 5.27 12.72 8.12
CA GLU A 236 6.71 12.95 7.93
C GLU A 236 7.46 13.07 9.27
N ARG A 237 6.86 13.67 10.30
CA ARG A 237 7.46 13.75 11.65
C ARG A 237 7.58 12.38 12.33
N LYS A 238 6.80 11.38 11.92
CA LYS A 238 6.85 10.01 12.44
C LYS A 238 7.91 9.14 11.73
N LEU A 239 8.45 9.59 10.60
CA LEU A 239 9.39 8.79 9.80
C LEU A 239 10.86 9.02 10.20
N PRO A 240 11.70 7.97 10.20
CA PRO A 240 13.15 8.10 10.32
C PRO A 240 13.75 8.89 9.15
N ILE A 241 14.88 9.57 9.38
CA ILE A 241 15.56 10.37 8.34
C ILE A 241 15.86 9.56 7.07
N GLY A 242 16.35 8.33 7.21
CA GLY A 242 16.67 7.47 6.07
C GLY A 242 15.45 7.06 5.23
N PHE A 243 14.23 7.07 5.80
CA PHE A 243 13.02 6.85 5.00
C PHE A 243 12.69 8.08 4.17
N LYS A 244 12.83 9.27 4.76
CA LYS A 244 12.60 10.55 4.07
C LYS A 244 13.54 10.69 2.88
N GLU A 245 14.83 10.42 3.08
CA GLU A 245 15.83 10.46 2.01
C GLU A 245 15.48 9.53 0.84
N VAL A 246 15.05 8.29 1.10
CA VAL A 246 14.64 7.36 0.04
C VAL A 246 13.40 7.88 -0.70
N ILE A 247 12.40 8.36 0.05
CA ILE A 247 11.17 8.92 -0.50
C ILE A 247 11.51 10.12 -1.41
N GLU A 248 12.27 11.09 -0.91
CA GLU A 248 12.68 12.29 -1.65
C GLU A 248 13.45 11.93 -2.92
N ASN A 249 14.46 11.05 -2.81
CA ASN A 249 15.23 10.60 -3.97
C ASN A 249 14.36 9.89 -5.01
N PHE A 250 13.39 9.08 -4.57
CA PHE A 250 12.45 8.40 -5.46
C PHE A 250 11.57 9.40 -6.20
N TYR A 251 11.01 10.38 -5.50
CA TYR A 251 10.19 11.44 -6.09
C TYR A 251 11.00 12.32 -7.05
N PHE A 252 12.25 12.65 -6.71
CA PHE A 252 13.16 13.40 -7.57
C PHE A 252 13.38 12.68 -8.90
N LYS A 253 13.81 11.41 -8.86
CA LYS A 253 14.12 10.62 -10.05
C LYS A 253 12.89 10.36 -10.92
N PHE A 254 11.77 9.90 -10.35
CA PHE A 254 10.66 9.38 -11.16
C PHE A 254 9.49 10.34 -11.34
N ILE A 255 9.41 11.46 -10.61
CA ILE A 255 8.31 12.42 -10.74
C ILE A 255 8.78 13.78 -11.24
N GLN A 256 9.95 14.26 -10.79
CA GLN A 256 10.44 15.56 -11.26
C GLN A 256 11.09 15.49 -12.66
N GLU A 257 11.83 14.42 -12.99
CA GLU A 257 12.42 14.27 -14.34
C GLU A 257 11.33 14.19 -15.44
N ASN A 258 10.22 13.48 -15.18
CA ASN A 258 9.08 13.37 -16.09
C ASN A 258 8.32 14.69 -16.35
N LYS A 259 8.53 15.73 -15.54
CA LYS A 259 7.98 17.09 -15.80
C LYS A 259 8.88 17.95 -16.67
N ASN A 260 10.16 17.61 -16.79
CA ASN A 260 11.13 18.35 -17.60
C ASN A 260 11.23 17.84 -19.06
N GLU A 261 10.61 16.70 -19.36
CA GLU A 261 10.55 16.09 -20.71
C GLU A 261 9.21 16.33 -21.45
N LYS A 262 8.28 17.10 -20.86
CA LYS A 262 7.00 17.52 -21.47
C LYS A 262 7.00 19.03 -21.73
#